data_AF-A0A9X4F7W1-F1
#
_entry.id   AF-A0A9X4F7W1-F1
#
_cell.length_a   1.000
_cell.length_b   1.000
_cell.length_c   1.000
_cell.angle_alpha   90.00
_cell.angle_beta   90.00
_cell.angle_gamma   90.00
#
_symmetry.space_group_name_H-M   'P 1'
#
loop_
_entity.id
_entity.type
_entity.pdbx_description
1 polymer ?
#
loop_
_entity_poly.entity_id
_entity_poly.type
_entity_poly.pdbx_seq_one_letter_code
_entity_poly.pdbx_strand_id
1 'polypeptide(L)'
;MTTHKFEHPLNEKTRIYLRVEALLNQLMHSAQFRDGIQHQLFFRSLFDLLEIFEQIQLKSELAKDIEKQRLAYRSWLNVDGVDQAMLLSLLEDVDDVHRNLMAAERFGQSLKEDRFLSTIRQRFNLPGGSCCFDLPALHYWLHIPLEKKTQDAHQWMETLRPLSKALQLWLRLTRETGHFKTRLASSGFYQSDAEDANILRLSIPLDYGVYPMISGHKNRFAIKFIDFQSGQASSRDVEFDLAVCC
;
A
#
# COMPACT_ATOMS: atom_id res chain seq x y z
N MET A 1 17.00 -18.95 -10.34
CA MET A 1 15.64 -19.48 -10.15
C MET A 1 14.70 -18.30 -10.07
N THR A 2 13.61 -18.34 -10.82
CA THR A 2 12.60 -17.27 -10.86
C THR A 2 11.71 -17.42 -9.62
N THR A 3 11.47 -16.36 -8.86
CA THR A 3 10.69 -16.41 -7.61
C THR A 3 9.51 -15.45 -7.66
N HIS A 4 8.34 -15.91 -7.18
CA HIS A 4 7.19 -15.05 -6.94
C HIS A 4 7.23 -14.45 -5.53
N LYS A 5 6.99 -13.14 -5.43
CA LYS A 5 6.92 -12.42 -4.16
C LYS A 5 5.48 -12.11 -3.78
N PHE A 6 5.10 -12.42 -2.55
CA PHE A 6 3.78 -12.14 -2.00
C PHE A 6 3.91 -11.35 -0.70
N GLU A 7 3.00 -10.41 -0.47
CA GLU A 7 2.84 -9.74 0.82
C GLU A 7 1.44 -10.00 1.37
N HIS A 8 1.34 -10.23 2.68
CA HIS A 8 0.06 -10.43 3.36
C HIS A 8 -0.03 -9.59 4.63
N PRO A 9 -1.07 -8.77 4.80
CA PRO A 9 -1.30 -8.02 6.03
C PRO A 9 -1.86 -8.93 7.12
N LEU A 10 -1.26 -8.91 8.31
CA LEU A 10 -1.71 -9.68 9.46
C LEU A 10 -2.80 -8.97 10.29
N ASN A 11 -3.02 -7.68 10.05
CA ASN A 11 -4.07 -6.90 10.69
C ASN A 11 -4.76 -5.94 9.70
N GLU A 12 -5.97 -5.49 10.05
CA GLU A 12 -6.80 -4.70 9.13
C GLU A 12 -6.21 -3.32 8.84
N LYS A 13 -5.54 -2.71 9.82
CA LYS A 13 -4.79 -1.45 9.64
C LYS A 13 -3.74 -1.58 8.54
N THR A 14 -2.92 -2.63 8.59
CA THR A 14 -1.90 -2.90 7.57
C THR A 14 -2.54 -3.25 6.22
N ARG A 15 -3.71 -3.92 6.22
CA ARG A 15 -4.47 -4.16 4.98
C ARG A 15 -4.86 -2.85 4.30
N ILE A 16 -5.33 -1.88 5.06
CA ILE A 16 -5.66 -0.54 4.55
C ILE A 16 -4.41 0.14 4.01
N TYR A 17 -3.28 0.06 4.73
CA TYR A 17 -2.01 0.66 4.28
C TYR A 17 -1.54 0.10 2.94
N LEU A 18 -1.55 -1.22 2.76
CA LEU A 18 -1.19 -1.85 1.48
C LEU A 18 -2.17 -1.50 0.35
N ARG A 19 -3.48 -1.38 0.65
CA ARG A 19 -4.47 -0.90 -0.33
C ARG A 19 -4.18 0.54 -0.76
N VAL A 20 -3.94 1.43 0.20
CA VAL A 20 -3.64 2.85 -0.07
C VAL A 20 -2.33 2.99 -0.85
N GLU A 21 -1.29 2.22 -0.51
CA GLU A 21 -0.03 2.18 -1.28
C GLU A 21 -0.28 1.79 -2.74
N ALA A 22 -1.05 0.73 -2.98
CA ALA A 22 -1.37 0.27 -4.33
C ALA A 22 -2.13 1.34 -5.14
N LEU A 23 -3.12 2.00 -4.53
CA LEU A 23 -3.89 3.06 -5.19
C LEU A 23 -3.05 4.32 -5.47
N LEU A 24 -2.17 4.72 -4.55
CA LEU A 24 -1.23 5.82 -4.76
C LEU A 24 -0.26 5.52 -5.92
N ASN A 25 0.24 4.30 -6.02
CA ASN A 25 1.09 3.88 -7.12
C ASN A 25 0.34 3.89 -8.46
N GLN A 26 -0.91 3.43 -8.49
CA GLN A 26 -1.76 3.51 -9.68
C GLN A 26 -2.01 4.96 -10.12
N LEU A 27 -2.27 5.87 -9.17
CA LEU A 27 -2.40 7.31 -9.46
C LEU A 27 -1.14 7.88 -10.10
N MET A 28 0.02 7.64 -9.50
CA MET A 28 1.30 8.12 -10.04
C MET A 28 1.58 7.61 -11.45
N HIS A 29 1.25 6.34 -11.72
CA HIS A 29 1.47 5.75 -13.04
C HIS A 29 0.52 6.30 -14.11
N SER A 30 -0.74 6.58 -13.74
CA SER A 30 -1.79 7.00 -14.66
C SER A 30 -1.91 8.53 -14.85
N ALA A 31 -1.24 9.32 -14.02
CA ALA A 31 -1.30 10.79 -14.04
C ALA A 31 -0.72 11.45 -15.32
N GLN A 32 -0.08 10.68 -16.19
CA GLN A 32 0.53 11.19 -17.42
C GLN A 32 -0.42 11.18 -18.62
N PHE A 33 -1.58 10.50 -18.53
CA PHE A 33 -2.61 10.40 -19.58
C PHE A 33 -2.05 10.13 -20.99
N ARG A 34 -1.03 9.28 -21.09
CA ARG A 34 -0.33 8.94 -22.35
C ARG A 34 -1.16 8.05 -23.26
N ASP A 35 -2.08 7.28 -22.68
CA ASP A 35 -3.00 6.43 -23.41
C ASP A 35 -4.46 6.86 -23.15
N GLY A 36 -5.36 6.44 -24.03
CA GLY A 36 -6.78 6.82 -23.98
C GLY A 36 -7.53 6.25 -22.77
N ILE A 37 -6.96 5.34 -21.99
CA ILE A 37 -7.66 4.58 -20.93
C ILE A 37 -7.11 4.92 -19.54
N GLN A 38 -5.93 5.54 -19.43
CA GLN A 38 -5.27 5.92 -18.18
C GLN A 38 -6.14 6.79 -17.28
N HIS A 39 -6.98 7.64 -17.86
CA HIS A 39 -7.95 8.41 -17.08
C HIS A 39 -8.88 7.52 -16.25
N GLN A 40 -9.23 6.32 -16.75
CA GLN A 40 -10.06 5.38 -16.01
C GLN A 40 -9.35 4.90 -14.75
N LEU A 41 -8.09 4.47 -14.91
CA LEU A 41 -7.26 4.04 -13.79
C LEU A 41 -7.06 5.20 -12.79
N PHE A 42 -6.73 6.39 -13.29
CA PHE A 42 -6.48 7.57 -12.46
C PHE A 42 -7.70 7.92 -11.59
N PHE A 43 -8.86 8.18 -12.19
CA PHE A 43 -10.05 8.58 -11.45
C PHE A 43 -10.59 7.45 -10.57
N ARG A 44 -10.48 6.18 -11.02
CA ARG A 44 -10.87 5.04 -10.19
C ARG A 44 -10.03 4.98 -8.91
N SER A 45 -8.70 5.03 -9.05
CA SER A 45 -7.81 4.98 -7.89
C SER A 45 -8.01 6.19 -6.97
N LEU A 46 -8.30 7.38 -7.53
CA LEU A 46 -8.60 8.58 -6.74
C LEU A 46 -9.87 8.41 -5.92
N PHE A 47 -10.96 7.92 -6.53
CA PHE A 47 -12.24 7.77 -5.85
C PHE A 47 -12.26 6.62 -4.86
N ASP A 48 -11.59 5.50 -5.16
CA ASP A 48 -11.40 4.40 -4.22
C ASP A 48 -10.59 4.88 -2.97
N LEU A 49 -9.61 5.78 -3.13
CA LEU A 49 -8.93 6.41 -1.98
C LEU A 49 -9.88 7.29 -1.16
N LEU A 50 -10.72 8.10 -1.81
CA LEU A 50 -11.69 8.95 -1.10
C LEU A 50 -12.70 8.12 -0.29
N GLU A 51 -13.12 6.95 -0.80
CA GLU A 51 -13.97 6.02 -0.08
C GLU A 51 -13.27 5.46 1.17
N ILE A 52 -11.99 5.10 1.07
CA ILE A 52 -11.20 4.65 2.24
C ILE A 52 -11.10 5.75 3.30
N PHE A 53 -10.82 7.00 2.90
CA PHE A 53 -10.70 8.13 3.84
C PHE A 53 -12.02 8.48 4.56
N GLU A 54 -13.16 8.06 4.00
CA GLU A 54 -14.47 8.25 4.63
C GLU A 54 -14.74 7.21 5.72
N GLN A 55 -14.17 6.02 5.59
CA GLN A 55 -14.42 4.89 6.50
C GLN A 55 -13.47 4.87 7.69
N ILE A 56 -12.22 5.32 7.51
CA ILE A 56 -11.16 5.16 8.52
C ILE A 56 -10.44 6.50 8.79
N GLN A 57 -10.07 6.72 10.05
CA GLN A 57 -9.24 7.87 10.47
C GLN A 57 -7.75 7.63 10.19
N LEU A 58 -7.41 7.45 8.92
CA LEU A 58 -6.08 7.00 8.48
C LEU A 58 -4.92 7.87 8.99
N LYS A 59 -5.12 9.20 9.01
CA LYS A 59 -4.10 10.16 9.44
C LYS A 59 -3.63 9.92 10.88
N SER A 60 -4.56 9.71 11.81
CA SER A 60 -4.23 9.57 13.23
C SER A 60 -3.61 8.21 13.54
N GLU A 61 -4.05 7.16 12.85
CA GLU A 61 -3.44 5.84 12.96
C GLU A 61 -2.01 5.84 12.44
N LEU A 62 -1.79 6.40 11.24
CA LEU A 62 -0.46 6.46 10.63
C LEU A 62 0.51 7.32 11.44
N ALA A 63 0.04 8.43 12.02
CA ALA A 63 0.86 9.26 12.90
C ALA A 63 1.33 8.48 14.14
N LYS A 64 0.44 7.73 14.80
CA LYS A 64 0.79 6.87 15.95
C LYS A 64 1.81 5.80 15.58
N ASP A 65 1.66 5.20 14.41
CA ASP A 65 2.53 4.14 13.93
C ASP A 65 3.93 4.64 13.56
N ILE A 66 4.03 5.83 12.97
CA ILE A 66 5.32 6.51 12.72
C ILE A 66 5.99 6.86 14.05
N GLU A 67 5.24 7.36 15.04
CA GLU A 67 5.79 7.64 16.37
C GLU A 67 6.29 6.36 17.06
N LYS A 68 5.58 5.24 16.91
CA LYS A 68 6.03 3.94 17.42
C LYS A 68 7.36 3.51 16.79
N GLN A 69 7.49 3.65 15.46
CA GLN A 69 8.76 3.37 14.76
C GLN A 69 9.86 4.31 15.25
N ARG A 70 9.58 5.60 15.41
CA ARG A 70 10.54 6.58 15.92
C ARG A 70 11.10 6.19 17.28
N LEU A 71 10.23 5.80 18.21
CA LEU A 71 10.64 5.33 19.54
C LEU A 71 11.49 4.05 19.46
N ALA A 72 11.15 3.13 18.55
CA ALA A 72 11.94 1.92 18.31
C ALA A 72 13.34 2.22 17.74
N TYR A 73 13.48 3.21 16.85
CA TYR A 73 14.80 3.61 16.34
C TYR A 73 15.62 4.38 17.38
N ARG A 74 14.98 5.18 18.23
CA ARG A 74 15.68 5.90 19.32
C ARG A 74 16.36 4.98 20.33
N SER A 75 15.90 3.75 20.53
CA SER A 75 16.56 2.80 21.43
C SER A 75 17.94 2.34 20.93
N TRP A 76 18.26 2.58 19.66
CA TRP A 76 19.57 2.28 19.06
C TRP A 76 20.60 3.42 19.21
N LEU A 77 20.21 4.55 19.83
CA LEU A 77 21.14 5.63 20.13
C LEU A 77 22.20 5.16 21.13
N ASN A 78 23.46 5.50 20.85
CA ASN A 78 24.62 5.14 21.67
C ASN A 78 24.84 3.62 21.81
N VAL A 79 24.31 2.81 20.89
CA VAL A 79 24.60 1.38 20.81
C VAL A 79 25.87 1.16 19.99
N ASP A 80 26.84 0.45 20.56
CA ASP A 80 28.10 0.12 19.89
C ASP A 80 27.85 -0.70 18.61
N GLY A 81 28.55 -0.35 17.52
CA GLY A 81 28.43 -1.02 16.22
C GLY A 81 27.30 -0.50 15.33
N VAL A 82 26.48 0.44 15.79
CA VAL A 82 25.46 1.13 14.97
C VAL A 82 26.04 2.40 14.35
N ASP A 83 25.75 2.63 13.07
CA ASP A 83 26.05 3.91 12.40
C ASP A 83 25.13 5.02 12.95
N GLN A 84 25.66 5.81 13.88
CA GLN A 84 24.93 6.88 14.54
C GLN A 84 24.58 8.03 13.59
N ALA A 85 25.38 8.29 12.55
CA ALA A 85 25.10 9.36 11.59
C ALA A 85 23.89 8.99 10.72
N MET A 86 23.85 7.75 10.22
CA MET A 86 22.70 7.22 9.48
C MET A 86 21.43 7.20 10.35
N LEU A 87 21.55 6.76 11.61
CA LEU A 87 20.43 6.72 12.54
C LEU A 87 19.84 8.11 12.81
N LEU A 88 20.69 9.12 13.05
CA LEU A 88 20.22 10.49 13.29
C LEU A 88 19.53 11.07 12.06
N SER A 89 20.07 10.87 10.86
CA SER A 89 19.42 11.29 9.62
C SER A 89 18.05 10.62 9.43
N LEU A 90 17.93 9.32 9.74
CA LEU A 90 16.65 8.62 9.67
C LEU A 90 15.64 9.19 10.69
N LEU A 91 16.08 9.50 11.91
CA LEU A 91 15.21 10.10 12.93
C LEU A 91 14.72 11.49 12.53
N GLU A 92 15.57 12.30 11.89
CA GLU A 92 15.19 13.60 11.31
C GLU A 92 14.15 13.43 10.21
N ASP A 93 14.36 12.50 9.28
CA ASP A 93 13.40 12.18 8.21
C ASP A 93 12.03 11.76 8.79
N VAL A 94 12.04 10.93 9.83
CA VAL A 94 10.84 10.47 10.54
C VAL A 94 10.12 11.64 11.21
N ASP A 95 10.85 12.52 11.91
CA ASP A 95 10.28 13.71 12.54
C ASP A 95 9.67 14.68 11.51
N ASP A 96 10.35 14.90 10.38
CA ASP A 96 9.85 15.75 9.29
C ASP A 96 8.59 15.20 8.66
N VAL A 97 8.58 13.90 8.34
CA VAL A 97 7.41 13.24 7.76
C VAL A 97 6.24 13.26 8.74
N HIS A 98 6.49 13.00 10.03
CA HIS A 98 5.46 13.07 11.07
C HIS A 98 4.89 14.50 11.23
N ARG A 99 5.75 15.53 11.26
CA ARG A 99 5.32 16.94 11.32
C ARG A 99 4.44 17.31 10.12
N ASN A 100 4.86 16.96 8.91
CA ASN A 100 4.12 17.24 7.68
C ASN A 100 2.78 16.50 7.64
N LEU A 101 2.76 15.24 8.09
CA LEU A 101 1.54 14.46 8.22
C LEU A 101 0.55 15.13 9.17
N MET A 102 1.01 15.58 10.34
CA MET A 102 0.17 16.23 11.35
C MET A 102 -0.35 17.60 10.89
N ALA A 103 0.46 18.36 10.15
CA ALA A 103 0.08 19.65 9.57
C ALA A 103 -0.87 19.54 8.37
N ALA A 104 -0.93 18.39 7.69
CA ALA A 104 -1.81 18.19 6.54
C ALA A 104 -3.29 18.40 6.89
N GLU A 105 -4.09 18.83 5.92
CA GLU A 105 -5.54 18.83 6.08
C GLU A 105 -6.12 17.41 6.28
N ARG A 106 -7.43 17.33 6.49
CA ARG A 106 -8.09 16.02 6.48
C ARG A 106 -7.96 15.41 5.08
N PHE A 107 -7.51 14.16 5.01
CA PHE A 107 -7.29 13.51 3.71
C PHE A 107 -8.54 13.50 2.85
N GLY A 108 -8.36 13.92 1.60
CA GLY A 108 -9.43 14.02 0.62
C GLY A 108 -10.36 15.21 0.79
N GLN A 109 -10.11 16.14 1.71
CA GLN A 109 -10.95 17.33 1.88
C GLN A 109 -10.94 18.20 0.62
N SER A 110 -9.76 18.68 0.18
CA SER A 110 -9.64 19.49 -1.04
C SER A 110 -10.18 18.75 -2.28
N LEU A 111 -9.99 17.44 -2.36
CA LEU A 111 -10.47 16.61 -3.47
C LEU A 111 -12.00 16.50 -3.52
N LYS A 112 -12.67 16.54 -2.37
CA LYS A 112 -14.15 16.53 -2.30
C LYS A 112 -14.74 17.90 -2.60
N GLU A 113 -14.03 18.95 -2.25
CA GLU A 113 -14.41 20.34 -2.52
C GLU A 113 -14.16 20.74 -3.99
N ASP A 114 -13.34 19.97 -4.71
CA ASP A 114 -13.15 20.14 -6.16
C ASP A 114 -14.46 19.92 -6.92
N ARG A 115 -14.91 20.96 -7.62
CA ARG A 115 -16.18 20.98 -8.36
C ARG A 115 -16.22 19.93 -9.47
N PHE A 116 -15.10 19.69 -10.16
CA PHE A 116 -15.05 18.73 -11.26
C PHE A 116 -15.10 17.30 -10.71
N LEU A 117 -14.25 16.98 -9.74
CA LEU A 117 -14.19 15.65 -9.12
C LEU A 117 -15.52 15.27 -8.46
N SER A 118 -16.12 16.18 -7.69
CA SER A 118 -17.41 15.94 -7.03
C SER A 118 -18.55 15.66 -8.03
N THR A 119 -18.54 16.32 -9.21
CA THR A 119 -19.55 16.11 -10.26
C THR A 119 -19.46 14.72 -10.88
N ILE A 120 -18.24 14.19 -11.08
CA ILE A 120 -18.06 12.90 -11.77
C ILE A 120 -18.05 11.71 -10.80
N ARG A 121 -17.69 11.91 -9.53
CA ARG A 121 -17.46 10.83 -8.53
C ARG A 121 -18.62 9.83 -8.42
N GLN A 122 -19.85 10.30 -8.25
CA GLN A 122 -21.01 9.42 -8.02
C GLN A 122 -21.27 8.47 -9.20
N ARG A 123 -21.20 9.01 -10.42
CA ARG A 123 -21.45 8.24 -11.65
C ARG A 123 -20.29 7.31 -11.98
N PHE A 124 -19.06 7.77 -11.74
CA PHE A 124 -17.85 7.02 -12.05
C PHE A 124 -17.74 5.70 -11.26
N ASN A 125 -18.32 5.65 -10.06
CA ASN A 125 -18.31 4.45 -9.22
C ASN A 125 -19.37 3.41 -9.62
N LEU A 126 -20.29 3.74 -10.53
CA LEU A 126 -21.30 2.79 -11.04
C LEU A 126 -20.69 1.85 -12.10
N PRO A 127 -21.13 0.58 -12.15
CA PRO A 127 -20.75 -0.32 -13.24
C PRO A 127 -21.11 0.27 -14.60
N GLY A 128 -20.11 0.49 -15.46
CA GLY A 128 -20.30 1.13 -16.77
C GLY A 128 -20.57 2.64 -16.74
N GLY A 129 -20.64 3.27 -15.57
CA GLY A 129 -20.95 4.70 -15.42
C GLY A 129 -19.78 5.65 -15.73
N SER A 130 -18.59 5.12 -16.01
CA SER A 130 -17.43 5.87 -16.49
C SER A 130 -17.49 6.19 -17.99
N CYS A 131 -18.60 5.83 -18.68
CA CYS A 131 -18.79 6.15 -20.08
C CYS A 131 -18.90 7.66 -20.31
N CYS A 132 -18.27 8.14 -21.38
CA CYS A 132 -18.22 9.56 -21.71
C CYS A 132 -19.60 10.19 -21.99
N PHE A 133 -20.58 9.40 -22.44
CA PHE A 133 -21.94 9.90 -22.67
C PHE A 133 -22.72 10.15 -21.36
N ASP A 134 -22.39 9.42 -20.29
CA ASP A 134 -22.97 9.64 -18.95
C ASP A 134 -22.22 10.73 -18.16
N LEU A 135 -20.98 11.02 -18.57
CA LEU A 135 -20.09 11.99 -17.96
C LEU A 135 -19.61 13.04 -18.97
N PRO A 136 -20.50 13.97 -19.42
CA PRO A 136 -20.13 15.00 -20.40
C PRO A 136 -19.03 15.93 -19.87
N ALA A 137 -18.97 16.18 -18.56
CA ALA A 137 -17.90 16.95 -17.94
C ALA A 137 -16.54 16.26 -18.04
N LEU A 138 -16.49 14.94 -17.79
CA LEU A 138 -15.28 14.15 -17.97
C LEU A 138 -14.88 14.12 -19.44
N HIS A 139 -15.83 13.88 -20.34
CA HIS A 139 -15.57 13.87 -21.77
C HIS A 139 -14.96 15.20 -22.24
N TYR A 140 -15.51 16.34 -21.81
CA TYR A 140 -14.94 17.64 -22.10
C TYR A 140 -13.50 17.76 -21.54
N TRP A 141 -13.30 17.42 -20.27
CA TRP A 141 -11.98 17.49 -19.63
C TRP A 141 -10.94 16.61 -20.35
N LEU A 142 -11.32 15.44 -20.88
CA LEU A 142 -10.40 14.58 -21.63
C LEU A 142 -9.88 15.21 -22.93
N HIS A 143 -10.62 16.14 -23.51
CA HIS A 143 -10.30 16.83 -24.77
C HIS A 143 -9.53 18.15 -24.60
N ILE A 144 -9.27 18.58 -23.35
CA ILE A 144 -8.40 19.73 -23.11
C ILE A 144 -6.93 19.36 -23.36
N PRO A 145 -6.01 20.35 -23.51
CA PRO A 145 -4.59 20.09 -23.72
C PRO A 145 -3.98 19.17 -22.65
N LEU A 146 -3.06 18.29 -23.06
CA LEU A 146 -2.42 17.31 -22.17
C LEU A 146 -1.71 17.96 -20.99
N GLU A 147 -1.10 19.11 -21.22
CA GLU A 147 -0.39 19.91 -20.22
C GLU A 147 -1.35 20.32 -19.10
N LYS A 148 -2.58 20.70 -19.46
CA LYS A 148 -3.60 21.11 -18.51
C LYS A 148 -4.12 19.91 -17.70
N LYS A 149 -4.36 18.77 -18.36
CA LYS A 149 -4.77 17.52 -17.68
C LYS A 149 -3.72 17.06 -16.66
N THR A 150 -2.45 17.08 -17.07
CA THR A 150 -1.32 16.68 -16.23
C THR A 150 -1.15 17.65 -15.06
N GLN A 151 -1.32 18.95 -15.29
CA GLN A 151 -1.31 19.96 -14.22
C GLN A 151 -2.42 19.73 -13.19
N ASP A 152 -3.65 19.50 -13.65
CA ASP A 152 -4.79 19.24 -12.75
C ASP A 152 -4.54 17.97 -11.92
N ALA A 153 -4.07 16.88 -12.55
CA ALA A 153 -3.72 15.64 -11.86
C ALA A 153 -2.61 15.84 -10.81
N HIS A 154 -1.57 16.60 -11.14
CA HIS A 154 -0.53 16.94 -10.18
C HIS A 154 -1.07 17.73 -8.99
N GLN A 155 -1.96 18.71 -9.23
CA GLN A 155 -2.57 19.49 -8.15
C GLN A 155 -3.38 18.59 -7.19
N TRP A 156 -4.19 17.68 -7.74
CA TRP A 156 -4.93 16.71 -6.92
C TRP A 156 -3.99 15.78 -6.14
N MET A 157 -2.92 15.28 -6.76
CA MET A 157 -1.96 14.39 -6.11
C MET A 157 -1.12 15.09 -5.03
N GLU A 158 -0.77 16.36 -5.20
CA GLU A 158 0.00 17.09 -4.18
C GLU A 158 -0.76 17.17 -2.84
N THR A 159 -2.10 17.21 -2.86
CA THR A 159 -2.91 17.14 -1.62
C THR A 159 -2.71 15.85 -0.83
N LEU A 160 -2.31 14.76 -1.52
CA LEU A 160 -2.06 13.44 -0.93
C LEU A 160 -0.59 13.21 -0.60
N ARG A 161 0.30 14.15 -0.90
CA ARG A 161 1.74 14.00 -0.73
C ARG A 161 2.16 13.76 0.72
N PRO A 162 1.59 14.43 1.76
CA PRO A 162 1.93 14.11 3.15
C PRO A 162 1.59 12.66 3.53
N LEU A 163 0.43 12.16 3.09
CA LEU A 163 0.04 10.76 3.26
C LEU A 163 1.01 9.82 2.54
N SER A 164 1.30 10.10 1.27
CA SER A 164 2.17 9.25 0.45
C SER A 164 3.56 9.11 1.06
N LYS A 165 4.19 10.21 1.49
CA LYS A 165 5.50 10.17 2.15
C LYS A 165 5.45 9.41 3.48
N ALA A 166 4.44 9.68 4.30
CA ALA A 166 4.26 9.01 5.59
C ALA A 166 4.10 7.49 5.45
N LEU A 167 3.24 7.07 4.52
CA LEU A 167 2.95 5.67 4.28
C LEU A 167 4.16 4.94 3.67
N GLN A 168 4.83 5.55 2.69
CA GLN A 168 6.04 5.00 2.09
C GLN A 168 7.16 4.82 3.12
N LEU A 169 7.37 5.81 3.99
CA LEU A 169 8.36 5.71 5.06
C LEU A 169 8.02 4.57 6.01
N TRP A 170 6.78 4.52 6.50
CA TRP A 170 6.35 3.48 7.43
C TRP A 170 6.51 2.08 6.83
N LEU A 171 6.03 1.87 5.60
CA LEU A 171 6.11 0.58 4.91
C LEU A 171 7.54 0.19 4.59
N ARG A 172 8.42 1.14 4.22
CA ARG A 172 9.85 0.87 4.00
C ARG A 172 10.47 0.33 5.28
N LEU A 173 10.32 1.06 6.39
CA LEU A 173 10.91 0.70 7.67
C LEU A 173 10.37 -0.63 8.19
N THR A 174 9.06 -0.87 8.10
CA THR A 174 8.46 -2.17 8.46
C THR A 174 9.00 -3.30 7.58
N ARG A 175 9.14 -3.11 6.25
CA ARG A 175 9.69 -4.16 5.37
C ARG A 175 11.16 -4.47 5.66
N GLU A 176 11.91 -3.51 6.21
CA GLU A 176 13.33 -3.64 6.59
C GLU A 176 13.53 -4.35 7.93
N THR A 177 12.52 -4.39 8.83
CA THR A 177 12.60 -5.15 10.09
C THR A 177 12.55 -6.67 9.87
N GLY A 178 11.96 -7.12 8.75
CA GLY A 178 11.81 -8.54 8.44
C GLY A 178 13.00 -9.11 7.65
N HIS A 179 13.61 -10.17 8.17
CA HIS A 179 14.63 -10.94 7.46
C HIS A 179 14.07 -12.23 6.87
N PHE A 180 14.36 -12.48 5.60
CA PHE A 180 13.98 -13.72 4.92
C PHE A 180 14.73 -14.90 5.54
N LYS A 181 13.96 -15.92 5.93
CA LYS A 181 14.47 -17.20 6.38
C LYS A 181 13.80 -18.29 5.58
N THR A 182 14.60 -19.23 5.09
CA THR A 182 14.10 -20.41 4.37
C THR A 182 13.27 -21.28 5.30
N ARG A 183 12.12 -21.73 4.79
CA ARG A 183 11.11 -22.53 5.48
C ARG A 183 10.64 -23.64 4.56
N LEU A 184 10.19 -24.73 5.18
CA LEU A 184 9.59 -25.86 4.48
C LEU A 184 8.14 -25.97 4.92
N ALA A 185 7.22 -25.93 3.96
CA ALA A 185 5.83 -26.28 4.17
C ALA A 185 5.63 -27.75 3.82
N SER A 186 5.57 -28.59 4.85
CA SER A 186 5.35 -30.03 4.69
C SER A 186 3.93 -30.29 4.19
N SER A 187 3.79 -31.09 3.13
CA SER A 187 2.49 -31.37 2.48
C SER A 187 1.70 -30.08 2.17
N GLY A 188 2.38 -29.05 1.68
CA GLY A 188 1.77 -27.77 1.29
C GLY A 188 1.21 -26.93 2.43
N PHE A 189 1.58 -27.22 3.69
CA PHE A 189 1.09 -26.50 4.86
C PHE A 189 2.24 -26.02 5.77
N TYR A 190 2.12 -24.78 6.26
CA TYR A 190 3.06 -24.19 7.22
C TYR A 190 2.28 -23.37 8.25
N GLN A 191 2.73 -23.37 9.50
CA GLN A 191 2.18 -22.53 10.56
C GLN A 191 3.30 -21.99 11.45
N SER A 192 3.12 -20.77 11.95
CA SER A 192 4.04 -20.17 12.91
C SER A 192 3.32 -19.08 13.70
N ASP A 193 3.95 -18.70 14.81
CA ASP A 193 3.57 -17.52 15.57
C ASP A 193 4.24 -16.28 14.96
N ALA A 194 3.57 -15.13 15.05
CA ALA A 194 4.04 -13.81 14.65
C ALA A 194 3.56 -12.78 15.68
N GLU A 195 4.38 -12.54 16.68
CA GLU A 195 4.11 -11.55 17.72
C GLU A 195 4.40 -10.13 17.20
N ASP A 196 3.44 -9.22 17.39
CA ASP A 196 3.50 -7.82 16.95
C ASP A 196 3.77 -7.59 15.44
N ALA A 197 3.63 -8.62 14.61
CA ALA A 197 3.89 -8.53 13.19
C ALA A 197 2.76 -7.85 12.43
N ASN A 198 3.14 -7.07 11.42
CA ASN A 198 2.23 -6.35 10.53
C ASN A 198 2.13 -7.02 9.16
N ILE A 199 3.26 -7.44 8.58
CA ILE A 199 3.34 -7.95 7.21
C ILE A 199 4.09 -9.28 7.18
N LEU A 200 3.55 -10.26 6.46
CA LEU A 200 4.30 -11.42 5.99
C LEU A 200 4.77 -11.17 4.56
N ARG A 201 6.05 -11.42 4.30
CA ARG A 201 6.63 -11.36 2.95
C ARG A 201 7.16 -12.73 2.59
N LEU A 202 6.71 -13.27 1.46
CA LEU A 202 7.04 -14.62 1.00
C LEU A 202 7.77 -14.54 -0.34
N SER A 203 8.79 -15.37 -0.51
CA SER A 203 9.45 -15.62 -1.80
C SER A 203 9.32 -17.10 -2.12
N ILE A 204 8.57 -17.43 -3.16
CA ILE A 204 8.22 -18.80 -3.52
C ILE A 204 8.78 -19.11 -4.91
N PRO A 205 9.52 -20.23 -5.07
CA PRO A 205 9.98 -20.67 -6.39
C PRO A 205 8.82 -20.93 -7.37
N LEU A 206 8.97 -20.45 -8.60
CA LEU A 206 7.94 -20.49 -9.65
C LEU A 206 7.60 -21.90 -10.14
N ASP A 207 8.56 -22.82 -10.05
CA ASP A 207 8.49 -24.23 -10.46
C ASP A 207 7.47 -25.05 -9.66
N TYR A 208 7.13 -24.63 -8.44
CA TYR A 208 6.08 -25.28 -7.67
C TYR A 208 4.67 -25.07 -8.26
N GLY A 209 4.43 -23.98 -9.01
CA GLY A 209 3.10 -23.70 -9.57
C GLY A 209 2.01 -23.44 -8.53
N VAL A 210 2.38 -22.95 -7.34
CA VAL A 210 1.47 -22.72 -6.21
C VAL A 210 1.36 -21.24 -5.83
N TYR A 211 0.27 -20.88 -5.14
CA TYR A 211 0.13 -19.60 -4.46
C TYR A 211 -0.27 -19.80 -2.98
N PRO A 212 0.11 -18.87 -2.09
CA PRO A 212 -0.20 -19.00 -0.66
C PRO A 212 -1.61 -18.49 -0.35
N MET A 213 -2.42 -19.31 0.33
CA MET A 213 -3.59 -18.88 1.08
C MET A 213 -3.23 -18.74 2.55
N ILE A 214 -3.32 -17.52 3.07
CA ILE A 214 -2.86 -17.19 4.42
C ILE A 214 -4.07 -16.84 5.28
N SER A 215 -4.14 -17.46 6.46
CA SER A 215 -5.09 -17.12 7.51
C SER A 215 -4.33 -16.72 8.77
N GLY A 216 -4.80 -15.67 9.44
CA GLY A 216 -4.24 -15.16 10.69
C GLY A 216 -5.29 -15.13 11.79
N HIS A 217 -4.91 -15.53 13.01
CA HIS A 217 -5.74 -15.38 14.20
C HIS A 217 -4.86 -15.06 15.41
N LYS A 218 -5.04 -13.84 15.96
CA LYS A 218 -4.19 -13.27 17.02
C LYS A 218 -2.71 -13.26 16.56
N ASN A 219 -1.81 -13.81 17.36
CA ASN A 219 -0.37 -13.83 17.10
C ASN A 219 0.05 -15.08 16.30
N ARG A 220 -0.88 -15.73 15.58
CA ARG A 220 -0.61 -16.94 14.80
C ARG A 220 -1.06 -16.77 13.36
N PHE A 221 -0.32 -17.39 12.44
CA PHE A 221 -0.72 -17.49 11.06
C PHE A 221 -0.49 -18.91 10.51
N ALA A 222 -1.31 -19.27 9.54
CA ALA A 222 -1.19 -20.50 8.78
C ALA A 222 -1.11 -20.16 7.29
N ILE A 223 -0.24 -20.86 6.58
CA ILE A 223 -0.02 -20.75 5.14
C ILE A 223 -0.38 -22.11 4.54
N LYS A 224 -1.36 -22.11 3.65
CA LYS A 224 -1.74 -23.27 2.85
C LYS A 224 -1.44 -22.97 1.39
N PHE A 225 -0.60 -23.78 0.77
CA PHE A 225 -0.27 -23.65 -0.64
C PHE A 225 -1.32 -24.32 -1.51
N ILE A 226 -1.79 -23.58 -2.52
CA ILE A 226 -2.81 -24.04 -3.48
C ILE A 226 -2.17 -24.10 -4.86
N ASP A 227 -2.37 -25.23 -5.52
CA ASP A 227 -1.94 -25.43 -6.90
C ASP A 227 -2.76 -24.54 -7.85
N PHE A 228 -2.08 -23.77 -8.69
CA PHE A 228 -2.72 -22.78 -9.56
C PHE A 228 -3.60 -23.43 -10.65
N GLN A 229 -3.20 -24.60 -11.17
CA GLN A 229 -3.90 -25.25 -12.28
C GLN A 229 -5.19 -25.95 -11.82
N SER A 230 -5.10 -26.66 -10.69
CA SER A 230 -6.21 -27.45 -10.15
C SER A 230 -7.08 -26.70 -9.15
N GLY A 231 -6.56 -25.62 -8.54
CA GLY A 231 -7.20 -24.92 -7.43
C GLY A 231 -7.25 -25.73 -6.13
N GLN A 232 -6.59 -26.89 -6.08
CA GLN A 232 -6.60 -27.78 -4.93
C GLN A 232 -5.42 -27.53 -3.99
N ALA A 233 -5.54 -28.01 -2.76
CA ALA A 233 -4.44 -27.98 -1.81
C ALA A 233 -3.24 -28.77 -2.34
N SER A 234 -2.06 -28.15 -2.37
CA SER A 234 -0.82 -28.86 -2.68
C SER A 234 -0.55 -29.90 -1.61
N SER A 235 -0.19 -31.11 -2.01
CA SER A 235 0.28 -32.19 -1.14
C SER A 235 1.80 -32.36 -1.18
N ARG A 236 2.51 -31.50 -1.92
CA ARG A 236 3.97 -31.54 -2.06
C ARG A 236 4.62 -30.68 -0.98
N ASP A 237 5.83 -31.04 -0.61
CA ASP A 237 6.67 -30.18 0.21
C ASP A 237 7.09 -28.95 -0.61
N VAL A 238 6.88 -27.75 -0.05
CA VAL A 238 7.19 -26.48 -0.69
C VAL A 238 8.24 -25.75 0.14
N GLU A 239 9.43 -25.57 -0.43
CA GLU A 239 10.48 -24.74 0.15
C GLU A 239 10.28 -23.28 -0.30
N PHE A 240 10.34 -22.35 0.65
CA PHE A 240 10.10 -20.93 0.40
C PHE A 240 10.82 -20.06 1.43
N ASP A 241 11.09 -18.80 1.09
CA ASP A 241 11.61 -17.85 2.07
C ASP A 241 10.48 -17.01 2.68
N LEU A 242 10.53 -16.86 4.00
CA LEU A 242 9.56 -16.09 4.78
C LEU A 242 10.25 -15.01 5.59
N ALA A 243 9.78 -13.78 5.47
CA ALA A 243 10.10 -12.68 6.38
C ALA A 243 8.84 -12.23 7.13
N VAL A 244 8.94 -12.18 8.46
CA VAL A 244 7.91 -11.65 9.36
C VAL A 244 8.33 -10.24 9.73
N CYS A 245 7.53 -9.24 9.36
CA CYS A 245 7.86 -7.83 9.49
C CYS A 245 7.01 -7.20 10.59
N CYS A 246 7.67 -6.61 11.59
CA CYS A 246 7.05 -5.88 12.70
C CYS A 246 7.03 -4.37 12.44
#